data_AF-D0GPH6-F1
#
_entry.id   AF-D0GPH6-F1
#
_cell.length_a   1.000
_cell.length_b   1.000
_cell.length_c   1.000
_cell.angle_alpha   90.00
_cell.angle_beta   90.00
_cell.angle_gamma   90.00
#
_symmetry.space_group_name_H-M   'P 1'
#
loop_
_entity.id
_entity.type
_entity.pdbx_description
1 polymer ?
#
loop_
_entity_poly.entity_id
_entity_poly.type
_entity_poly.pdbx_seq_one_letter_code
_entity_poly.pdbx_strand_id
1 'polypeptide(L)'
;MKFLKFLLVLVIIAVIFALGGVIFSNRIIAHLTKTDSSRFENLKYSIKDGEIVFDNFILNGEKLGKGKAKIKIVRGGKFGISPEVKLESMELQEVKSELLYNAADPQIDSFIEKINVPAEHEKIVKTTKSYIKETTARINNLDKNIDDFFNMKKGNIEAVNKLKQDYGLSTDLKEKSSKLIELNKELKNFNEQINTEKEKVNKEISEIEAERSIMIENISGDLDKLEKIISLNDVENLNSYIFLERGREIGISLNKTLKAVKFIKKIRDNSGLSISSISVNNGEIVFSGLEKGKKTSKGQVTLGDNIKADVTETDKGYEISYNKDDIALKTLFGEGIISTVEYSKKDLLEGKALNLISELIFENNNFKNLNKTVLSEKDKKMLEEKINGMKSERYNEIMKEYEDQTKSLEGLIDDIYAKEGKLDKLQRGLLSLNTILNISDYISGDTAGTSTVNTNTEVKSEENNGNENKNSASGDSTAKDVKDQLKKIFN
;
A
#
# COMPACT_ATOMS: atom_id res chain seq x y z
N MET A 1 -16.68 72.83 2.63
CA MET A 1 -17.22 71.99 1.53
C MET A 1 -17.38 70.51 1.85
N LYS A 2 -16.43 69.82 2.52
CA LYS A 2 -16.57 68.38 2.83
C LYS A 2 -17.76 68.05 3.77
N PHE A 3 -17.98 68.88 4.79
CA PHE A 3 -19.10 68.73 5.74
C PHE A 3 -20.48 68.94 5.08
N LEU A 4 -20.58 69.90 4.17
CA LEU A 4 -21.82 70.19 3.44
C LEU A 4 -22.18 69.07 2.45
N LYS A 5 -21.18 68.43 1.83
CA LYS A 5 -21.37 67.23 0.99
C LYS A 5 -21.85 66.04 1.82
N PHE A 6 -21.31 65.86 3.02
CA PHE A 6 -21.74 64.81 3.95
C PHE A 6 -23.18 65.02 4.44
N LEU A 7 -23.53 66.26 4.79
CA LEU A 7 -24.88 66.65 5.21
C LEU A 7 -25.90 66.49 4.07
N LEU A 8 -25.53 66.86 2.85
CA LEU A 8 -26.38 66.70 1.67
C LEU A 8 -26.67 65.21 1.38
N VAL A 9 -25.67 64.34 1.50
CA VAL A 9 -25.85 62.89 1.35
C VAL A 9 -26.79 62.34 2.44
N LEU A 10 -26.65 62.80 3.69
CA LEU A 10 -27.52 62.43 4.81
C LEU A 10 -28.98 62.87 4.60
N VAL A 11 -29.18 64.10 4.08
CA VAL A 11 -30.51 64.64 3.75
C VAL A 11 -31.13 63.90 2.58
N ILE A 12 -30.37 63.56 1.53
CA ILE A 12 -30.85 62.76 0.40
C ILE A 12 -31.27 61.35 0.88
N ILE A 13 -30.47 60.72 1.74
CA ILE A 13 -30.81 59.43 2.35
C ILE A 13 -32.11 59.55 3.17
N ALA A 14 -32.26 60.59 4.00
CA ALA A 14 -33.46 60.83 4.79
C ALA A 14 -34.73 61.09 3.94
N VAL A 15 -34.61 61.83 2.83
CA VAL A 15 -35.72 62.10 1.90
C VAL A 15 -36.14 60.82 1.16
N ILE A 16 -35.19 59.95 0.81
CA ILE A 16 -35.47 58.64 0.20
C ILE A 16 -36.22 57.72 1.18
N PHE A 17 -35.95 57.81 2.48
CA PHE A 17 -36.67 57.07 3.53
C PHE A 17 -38.09 57.60 3.80
N ALA A 18 -38.34 58.91 3.64
CA ALA A 18 -39.63 59.53 3.94
C ALA A 18 -40.71 59.33 2.85
N LEU A 19 -40.32 59.07 1.60
CA LEU A 19 -41.23 59.00 0.44
C LEU A 19 -41.68 57.59 0.03
N GLY A 20 -41.50 56.57 0.88
CA GLY A 20 -42.21 55.29 0.74
C GLY A 20 -41.84 54.43 -0.48
N GLY A 21 -40.74 54.72 -1.17
CA GLY A 21 -40.27 53.93 -2.32
C GLY A 21 -38.75 53.99 -2.40
N VAL A 22 -38.06 53.21 -1.58
CA VAL A 22 -36.60 53.15 -1.66
C VAL A 22 -36.20 52.36 -2.90
N ILE A 23 -35.95 53.07 -4.00
CA ILE A 23 -35.21 52.53 -5.14
C ILE A 23 -33.75 52.40 -4.68
N PHE A 24 -33.43 51.33 -3.95
CA PHE A 24 -32.04 50.99 -3.69
C PHE A 24 -31.40 50.63 -5.03
N SER A 25 -30.63 51.56 -5.59
CA SER A 25 -29.86 51.28 -6.82
C SER A 25 -28.71 50.33 -6.52
N ASN A 26 -28.25 49.59 -7.55
CA ASN A 26 -27.08 48.71 -7.46
C ASN A 26 -25.87 49.39 -6.78
N ARG A 27 -25.68 50.70 -6.99
CA ARG A 27 -24.57 51.49 -6.41
C ARG A 27 -24.68 51.63 -4.88
N ILE A 28 -25.89 51.82 -4.35
CA ILE A 28 -26.11 51.97 -2.90
C ILE A 28 -25.87 50.63 -2.20
N ILE A 29 -26.47 49.55 -2.73
CA ILE A 29 -26.28 48.21 -2.18
C ILE A 29 -24.79 47.82 -2.23
N ALA A 30 -24.12 48.02 -3.37
CA ALA A 30 -22.69 47.74 -3.50
C ALA A 30 -21.83 48.49 -2.48
N HIS A 31 -22.18 49.74 -2.14
CA HIS A 31 -21.48 50.49 -1.10
C HIS A 31 -21.74 49.95 0.31
N LEU A 32 -22.99 49.61 0.63
CA LEU A 32 -23.38 49.08 1.94
C LEU A 32 -22.89 47.65 2.21
N THR A 33 -22.67 46.85 1.15
CA THR A 33 -22.12 45.50 1.24
C THR A 33 -20.59 45.45 1.15
N LYS A 34 -19.93 46.59 0.94
CA LYS A 34 -18.46 46.66 0.86
C LYS A 34 -17.89 46.86 2.24
N THR A 35 -16.89 46.05 2.58
CA THR A 35 -16.09 46.19 3.81
C THR A 35 -14.62 46.40 3.43
N ASP A 36 -13.74 46.56 4.42
CA ASP A 36 -12.30 46.64 4.18
C ASP A 36 -11.73 45.34 3.60
N SER A 37 -12.36 44.22 3.94
CA SER A 37 -11.92 42.87 3.61
C SER A 37 -12.77 42.18 2.55
N SER A 38 -13.96 42.69 2.22
CA SER A 38 -14.82 42.04 1.22
C SER A 38 -15.60 43.00 0.34
N ARG A 39 -15.92 42.52 -0.87
CA ARG A 39 -16.79 43.23 -1.84
C ARG A 39 -17.41 42.26 -2.83
N PHE A 40 -18.51 42.66 -3.44
CA PHE A 40 -19.10 41.98 -4.60
C PHE A 40 -18.70 42.68 -5.89
N GLU A 41 -18.22 41.93 -6.89
CA GLU A 41 -17.96 42.43 -8.24
C GLU A 41 -19.22 42.31 -9.12
N ASN A 42 -19.50 43.37 -9.88
CA ASN A 42 -20.65 43.45 -10.81
C ASN A 42 -22.02 43.14 -10.18
N LEU A 43 -22.22 43.57 -8.93
CA LEU A 43 -23.46 43.36 -8.18
C LEU A 43 -24.68 43.98 -8.90
N LYS A 44 -25.72 43.17 -9.06
CA LYS A 44 -27.06 43.57 -9.51
C LYS A 44 -28.08 43.24 -8.44
N TYR A 45 -28.92 44.20 -8.06
CA TYR A 45 -29.93 44.04 -7.03
C TYR A 45 -31.34 43.93 -7.64
N SER A 46 -32.10 42.93 -7.21
CA SER A 46 -33.53 42.77 -7.50
C SER A 46 -34.35 43.22 -6.29
N ILE A 47 -35.11 44.31 -6.45
CA ILE A 47 -36.06 44.78 -5.43
C ILE A 47 -37.17 43.76 -5.22
N LYS A 48 -37.64 43.12 -6.31
CA LYS A 48 -38.75 42.15 -6.29
C LYS A 48 -38.43 40.96 -5.39
N ASP A 49 -37.20 40.45 -5.50
CA ASP A 49 -36.79 39.21 -4.83
C ASP A 49 -36.03 39.49 -3.52
N GLY A 50 -35.58 40.74 -3.32
CA GLY A 50 -34.72 41.10 -2.20
C GLY A 50 -33.33 40.46 -2.30
N GLU A 51 -32.87 40.19 -3.52
CA GLU A 51 -31.65 39.42 -3.79
C GLU A 51 -30.63 40.23 -4.59
N ILE A 52 -29.36 39.95 -4.35
CA ILE A 52 -28.25 40.38 -5.20
C ILE A 52 -27.72 39.20 -6.00
N VAL A 53 -27.30 39.47 -7.24
CA VAL A 53 -26.53 38.57 -8.08
C VAL A 53 -25.17 39.21 -8.35
N PHE A 54 -24.10 38.44 -8.35
CA PHE A 54 -22.73 38.94 -8.49
C PHE A 54 -21.84 37.97 -9.27
N ASP A 55 -20.83 38.52 -9.94
CA ASP A 55 -19.87 37.73 -10.73
C ASP A 55 -18.76 37.14 -9.85
N ASN A 56 -18.35 37.88 -8.80
CA ASN A 56 -17.41 37.38 -7.81
C ASN A 56 -17.69 37.97 -6.43
N PHE A 57 -17.68 37.13 -5.40
CA PHE A 57 -17.46 37.59 -4.04
C PHE A 57 -15.96 37.62 -3.76
N ILE A 58 -15.45 38.80 -3.40
CA ILE A 58 -14.03 39.01 -3.12
C ILE A 58 -13.83 39.02 -1.62
N LEU A 59 -12.91 38.21 -1.10
CA LEU A 59 -12.54 38.15 0.30
C LEU A 59 -11.01 38.26 0.43
N ASN A 60 -10.52 39.30 1.09
CA ASN A 60 -9.09 39.61 1.23
C ASN A 60 -8.32 39.58 -0.11
N GLY A 61 -8.98 40.00 -1.20
CA GLY A 61 -8.42 39.99 -2.56
C GLY A 61 -8.62 38.69 -3.34
N GLU A 62 -9.04 37.60 -2.70
CA GLU A 62 -9.34 36.33 -3.37
C GLU A 62 -10.73 36.33 -4.00
N LYS A 63 -10.84 35.79 -5.22
CA LYS A 63 -12.12 35.61 -5.93
C LYS A 63 -12.75 34.29 -5.54
N LEU A 64 -13.84 34.33 -4.76
CA LEU A 64 -14.52 33.13 -4.26
C LEU A 64 -15.59 32.59 -5.20
N GLY A 65 -15.78 33.18 -6.38
CA GLY A 65 -16.75 32.72 -7.38
C GLY A 65 -18.03 33.56 -7.42
N LYS A 66 -18.85 33.27 -8.44
CA LYS A 66 -20.12 33.95 -8.73
C LYS A 66 -21.21 33.46 -7.80
N GLY A 67 -22.34 34.16 -7.78
CA GLY A 67 -23.44 33.71 -6.93
C GLY A 67 -24.56 34.70 -6.75
N LYS A 68 -25.37 34.41 -5.74
CA LYS A 68 -26.48 35.26 -5.31
C LYS A 68 -26.57 35.32 -3.79
N ALA A 69 -27.15 36.38 -3.25
CA ALA A 69 -27.41 36.50 -1.83
C ALA A 69 -28.73 37.20 -1.56
N LYS A 70 -29.50 36.70 -0.59
CA LYS A 70 -30.70 37.38 -0.12
C LYS A 70 -30.33 38.38 0.95
N ILE A 71 -30.75 39.63 0.79
CA ILE A 71 -30.34 40.73 1.67
C ILE A 71 -31.49 41.24 2.51
N LYS A 72 -31.18 41.61 3.76
CA LYS A 72 -32.08 42.31 4.67
C LYS A 72 -31.42 43.59 5.13
N ILE A 73 -32.12 44.71 4.98
CA ILE A 73 -31.66 46.00 5.45
C ILE A 73 -32.22 46.21 6.85
N VAL A 74 -31.32 46.40 7.81
CA VAL A 74 -31.66 46.68 9.20
C VAL A 74 -31.09 48.03 9.61
N ARG A 75 -31.64 48.60 10.68
CA ARG A 75 -31.07 49.81 11.30
C ARG A 75 -29.97 49.38 12.28
N GLY A 76 -28.75 49.86 12.08
CA GLY A 76 -27.55 49.58 12.87
C GLY A 76 -26.83 50.84 13.37
N GLY A 77 -25.68 50.65 14.03
CA GLY A 77 -24.84 51.71 14.61
C GLY A 77 -25.26 52.18 16.02
N LYS A 78 -24.37 52.93 16.71
CA LYS A 78 -24.69 53.61 17.98
C LYS A 78 -25.85 54.55 17.68
N PHE A 79 -27.01 54.35 18.33
CA PHE A 79 -28.31 55.02 18.10
C PHE A 79 -29.26 54.43 17.03
N GLY A 80 -28.88 53.39 16.27
CA GLY A 80 -29.81 52.71 15.35
C GLY A 80 -30.28 53.55 14.16
N ILE A 81 -29.40 54.44 13.66
CA ILE A 81 -29.72 55.39 12.57
C ILE A 81 -29.03 55.01 11.25
N SER A 82 -27.95 54.23 11.29
CA SER A 82 -27.18 53.87 10.09
C SER A 82 -27.76 52.60 9.44
N PRO A 83 -28.10 52.59 8.14
CA PRO A 83 -28.55 51.38 7.48
C PRO A 83 -27.40 50.37 7.38
N GLU A 84 -27.67 49.12 7.71
CA GLU A 84 -26.74 48.00 7.63
C GLU A 84 -27.37 46.88 6.80
N VAL A 85 -26.58 46.26 5.91
CA VAL A 85 -27.03 45.11 5.11
C VAL A 85 -26.59 43.82 5.80
N LYS A 86 -27.57 42.96 6.07
CA LYS A 86 -27.37 41.57 6.50
C LYS A 86 -27.68 40.64 5.34
N LEU A 87 -26.91 39.57 5.21
CA LEU A 87 -27.17 38.51 4.25
C LEU A 87 -27.96 37.39 4.95
N GLU A 88 -29.25 37.23 4.62
CA GLU A 88 -30.06 36.12 5.13
C GLU A 88 -29.54 34.77 4.59
N SER A 89 -29.11 34.78 3.34
CA SER A 89 -28.45 33.66 2.68
C SER A 89 -27.45 34.15 1.64
N MET A 90 -26.40 33.37 1.41
CA MET A 90 -25.45 33.57 0.32
C MET A 90 -25.18 32.24 -0.37
N GLU A 91 -25.28 32.20 -1.69
CA GLU A 91 -24.94 31.06 -2.52
C GLU A 91 -23.72 31.42 -3.35
N LEU A 92 -22.64 30.63 -3.24
CA LEU A 92 -21.45 30.71 -4.07
C LEU A 92 -21.44 29.52 -5.02
N GLN A 93 -21.24 29.79 -6.30
CA GLN A 93 -21.18 28.79 -7.36
C GLN A 93 -19.79 28.77 -7.99
N GLU A 94 -19.39 27.59 -8.46
CA GLU A 94 -18.11 27.38 -9.18
C GLU A 94 -16.89 27.80 -8.35
N VAL A 95 -16.96 27.60 -7.03
CA VAL A 95 -15.83 27.80 -6.13
C VAL A 95 -14.80 26.72 -6.41
N LYS A 96 -13.60 27.17 -6.80
CA LYS A 96 -12.51 26.31 -7.22
C LYS A 96 -11.99 25.45 -6.08
N SER A 97 -11.62 24.20 -6.39
CA SER A 97 -11.06 23.25 -5.42
C SER A 97 -9.79 23.77 -4.74
N GLU A 98 -8.96 24.59 -5.41
CA GLU A 98 -7.76 25.22 -4.83
C GLU A 98 -8.07 26.19 -3.68
N LEU A 99 -9.30 26.70 -3.62
CA LEU A 99 -9.78 27.56 -2.53
C LEU A 99 -10.55 26.77 -1.45
N LEU A 100 -10.84 25.50 -1.72
CA LEU A 100 -11.59 24.59 -0.85
C LEU A 100 -10.71 23.39 -0.44
N TYR A 101 -10.92 22.25 -1.09
CA TYR A 101 -10.35 20.96 -0.69
C TYR A 101 -8.84 20.83 -0.92
N ASN A 102 -8.30 21.59 -1.87
CA ASN A 102 -6.87 21.63 -2.20
C ASN A 102 -6.16 22.86 -1.61
N ALA A 103 -6.88 23.70 -0.85
CA ALA A 103 -6.24 24.81 -0.15
C ALA A 103 -5.22 24.27 0.86
N ALA A 104 -4.02 24.83 0.84
CA ALA A 104 -2.95 24.43 1.76
C ALA A 104 -3.31 24.79 3.20
N ASP A 105 -3.14 23.83 4.11
CA ASP A 105 -3.40 23.98 5.52
C ASP A 105 -2.44 23.08 6.30
N PRO A 106 -1.33 23.62 6.83
CA PRO A 106 -0.31 22.82 7.49
C PRO A 106 -0.84 21.93 8.62
N GLN A 107 -1.88 22.35 9.35
CA GLN A 107 -2.45 21.56 10.45
C GLN A 107 -3.25 20.37 9.91
N ILE A 108 -4.15 20.63 8.95
CA ILE A 108 -4.98 19.59 8.34
C ILE A 108 -4.09 18.66 7.51
N ASP A 109 -3.23 19.20 6.66
CA ASP A 109 -2.38 18.43 5.74
C ASP A 109 -1.47 17.48 6.52
N SER A 110 -0.81 17.95 7.59
CA SER A 110 0.01 17.09 8.46
C SER A 110 -0.81 16.02 9.18
N PHE A 111 -2.02 16.36 9.63
CA PHE A 111 -2.92 15.38 10.26
C PHE A 111 -3.34 14.28 9.29
N ILE A 112 -3.72 14.64 8.05
CA ILE A 112 -4.15 13.70 7.02
C ILE A 112 -2.99 12.82 6.54
N GLU A 113 -1.78 13.38 6.42
CA GLU A 113 -0.58 12.61 6.07
C GLU A 113 -0.32 11.47 7.07
N LYS A 114 -0.53 11.70 8.37
CA LYS A 114 -0.35 10.69 9.42
C LYS A 114 -1.41 9.58 9.41
N ILE A 115 -2.54 9.76 8.74
CA ILE A 115 -3.62 8.77 8.64
C ILE A 115 -3.43 7.84 7.44
N ASN A 116 -2.84 8.33 6.35
CA ASN A 116 -2.66 7.55 5.14
C ASN A 116 -1.51 6.54 5.30
N VAL A 117 -1.85 5.25 5.30
CA VAL A 117 -0.85 4.18 5.22
C VAL A 117 -0.42 4.03 3.76
N PRO A 118 0.89 4.08 3.43
CA PRO A 118 1.37 3.76 2.10
C PRO A 118 0.94 2.34 1.70
N ALA A 119 0.47 2.15 0.47
CA ALA A 119 0.22 0.81 -0.04
C ALA A 119 1.56 0.06 -0.14
N GLU A 120 1.78 -0.96 0.71
CA GLU A 120 2.91 -1.87 0.55
C GLU A 120 2.70 -2.66 -0.76
N HIS A 121 3.59 -2.45 -1.73
CA HIS A 121 3.72 -3.31 -2.90
C HIS A 121 5.18 -3.74 -3.01
N GLU A 122 5.58 -4.70 -2.19
CA GLU A 122 6.76 -5.50 -2.53
C GLU A 122 6.37 -6.42 -3.68
N LYS A 123 7.00 -6.18 -4.85
CA LYS A 123 6.91 -7.07 -6.00
C LYS A 123 7.47 -8.42 -5.59
N ILE A 124 6.60 -9.42 -5.53
CA ILE A 124 7.02 -10.82 -5.45
C ILE A 124 7.84 -11.14 -6.70
N VAL A 125 9.13 -11.42 -6.51
CA VAL A 125 10.10 -11.62 -7.60
C VAL A 125 9.82 -12.95 -8.33
N LYS A 126 9.39 -14.01 -7.62
CA LYS A 126 8.93 -15.32 -8.14
C LYS A 126 8.37 -16.14 -6.97
N THR A 127 7.28 -16.90 -7.09
CA THR A 127 6.79 -17.74 -5.96
C THR A 127 7.62 -19.01 -5.80
N THR A 128 7.73 -19.54 -4.57
CA THR A 128 8.37 -20.84 -4.26
C THR A 128 7.85 -21.94 -5.19
N LYS A 129 6.53 -22.03 -5.37
CA LYS A 129 5.89 -23.01 -6.25
C LYS A 129 6.32 -22.89 -7.72
N SER A 130 6.44 -21.67 -8.24
CA SER A 130 6.91 -21.44 -9.63
C SER A 130 8.37 -21.85 -9.78
N TYR A 131 9.21 -21.49 -8.81
CA TYR A 131 10.61 -21.88 -8.76
C TYR A 131 10.78 -23.40 -8.79
N ILE A 132 10.12 -24.13 -7.89
CA ILE A 132 10.18 -25.60 -7.84
C ILE A 132 9.79 -26.21 -9.18
N LYS A 133 8.64 -25.80 -9.73
CA LYS A 133 8.12 -26.34 -11.00
C LYS A 133 9.13 -26.17 -12.14
N GLU A 134 9.72 -25.00 -12.27
CA GLU A 134 10.69 -24.69 -13.33
C GLU A 134 11.99 -25.46 -13.13
N THR A 135 12.50 -25.53 -11.90
CA THR A 135 13.71 -26.29 -11.56
C THR A 135 13.55 -27.79 -11.79
N THR A 136 12.43 -28.39 -11.38
CA THR A 136 12.15 -29.81 -11.66
C THR A 136 12.10 -30.09 -13.16
N ALA A 137 11.50 -29.20 -13.96
CA ALA A 137 11.47 -29.37 -15.41
C ALA A 137 12.86 -29.30 -16.06
N ARG A 138 13.72 -28.40 -15.57
CA ARG A 138 15.11 -28.28 -16.01
C ARG A 138 15.93 -29.52 -15.66
N ILE A 139 15.84 -30.00 -14.43
CA ILE A 139 16.53 -31.23 -14.00
C ILE A 139 16.06 -32.44 -14.83
N ASN A 140 14.75 -32.63 -15.02
CA ASN A 140 14.24 -33.74 -15.84
C ASN A 140 14.69 -33.66 -17.31
N ASN A 141 14.85 -32.46 -17.86
CA ASN A 141 15.37 -32.27 -19.21
C ASN A 141 16.86 -32.64 -19.29
N LEU A 142 17.66 -32.16 -18.32
CA LEU A 142 19.06 -32.52 -18.21
C LEU A 142 19.25 -34.04 -18.05
N ASP A 143 18.45 -34.65 -17.18
CA ASP A 143 18.42 -36.08 -16.93
C ASP A 143 18.21 -36.88 -18.22
N LYS A 144 17.19 -36.49 -18.99
CA LYS A 144 16.89 -37.09 -20.30
C LYS A 144 18.00 -36.87 -21.32
N ASN A 145 18.57 -35.67 -21.40
CA ASN A 145 19.64 -35.35 -22.35
C ASN A 145 20.88 -36.23 -22.12
N ILE A 146 21.21 -36.52 -20.86
CA ILE A 146 22.32 -37.43 -20.53
C ILE A 146 22.01 -38.87 -20.95
N ASP A 147 20.78 -39.35 -20.74
CA ASP A 147 20.38 -40.69 -21.20
C ASP A 147 20.40 -40.79 -22.73
N ASP A 148 19.87 -39.78 -23.43
CA ASP A 148 19.91 -39.68 -24.88
C ASP A 148 21.36 -39.64 -25.40
N PHE A 149 22.27 -38.96 -24.69
CA PHE A 149 23.69 -39.00 -24.99
C PHE A 149 24.26 -40.42 -24.90
N PHE A 150 24.03 -41.15 -23.81
CA PHE A 150 24.53 -42.54 -23.68
C PHE A 150 23.95 -43.45 -24.77
N ASN A 151 22.66 -43.32 -25.06
CA ASN A 151 21.99 -44.09 -26.12
C ASN A 151 22.59 -43.81 -27.50
N MET A 152 22.79 -42.53 -27.86
CA MET A 152 23.40 -42.12 -29.12
C MET A 152 24.85 -42.61 -29.26
N LYS A 153 25.58 -42.74 -28.15
CA LYS A 153 26.99 -43.14 -28.15
C LYS A 153 27.23 -44.64 -28.12
N LYS A 154 26.17 -45.46 -28.11
CA LYS A 154 26.29 -46.92 -28.15
C LYS A 154 27.17 -47.43 -29.30
N GLY A 155 26.93 -46.96 -30.53
CA GLY A 155 27.73 -47.36 -31.69
C GLY A 155 29.20 -46.91 -31.61
N ASN A 156 29.46 -45.74 -31.01
CA ASN A 156 30.84 -45.27 -30.78
C ASN A 156 31.56 -46.15 -29.75
N ILE A 157 30.86 -46.59 -28.70
CA ILE A 157 31.42 -47.50 -27.68
C ILE A 157 31.74 -48.87 -28.29
N GLU A 158 30.86 -49.39 -29.15
CA GLU A 158 31.09 -50.64 -29.89
C GLU A 158 32.30 -50.55 -30.83
N ALA A 159 32.46 -49.43 -31.55
CA ALA A 159 33.61 -49.18 -32.42
C ALA A 159 34.93 -49.15 -31.62
N VAL A 160 34.96 -48.40 -30.51
CA VAL A 160 36.12 -48.34 -29.60
C VAL A 160 36.47 -49.72 -29.04
N ASN A 161 35.48 -50.49 -28.59
CA ASN A 161 35.70 -51.85 -28.09
C ASN A 161 36.30 -52.77 -29.15
N LYS A 162 35.80 -52.69 -30.40
CA LYS A 162 36.35 -53.46 -31.52
C LYS A 162 37.80 -53.08 -31.80
N LEU A 163 38.14 -51.79 -31.82
CA LEU A 163 39.52 -51.33 -32.01
C LEU A 163 40.45 -51.81 -30.89
N LYS A 164 39.99 -51.80 -29.63
CA LYS A 164 40.73 -52.35 -28.49
C LYS A 164 40.96 -53.86 -28.63
N GLN A 165 39.95 -54.61 -29.06
CA GLN A 165 40.04 -56.05 -29.27
C GLN A 165 40.99 -56.41 -30.43
N ASP A 166 40.84 -55.74 -31.58
CA ASP A 166 41.73 -55.90 -32.74
C ASP A 166 43.20 -55.65 -32.34
N TYR A 167 43.44 -54.57 -31.59
CA TYR A 167 44.76 -54.24 -31.04
C TYR A 167 45.31 -55.33 -30.10
N GLY A 168 44.47 -55.86 -29.20
CA GLY A 168 44.86 -56.86 -28.22
C GLY A 168 45.19 -58.24 -28.83
N LEU A 169 44.50 -58.61 -29.91
CA LEU A 169 44.68 -59.89 -30.61
C LEU A 169 45.81 -59.88 -31.65
N SER A 170 46.15 -58.73 -32.22
CA SER A 170 47.22 -58.65 -33.22
C SER A 170 48.59 -58.95 -32.58
N THR A 171 49.46 -59.63 -33.32
CA THR A 171 50.89 -59.77 -32.99
C THR A 171 51.78 -58.92 -33.89
N ASP A 172 51.22 -58.32 -34.95
CA ASP A 172 51.94 -57.43 -35.86
C ASP A 172 52.04 -56.00 -35.29
N LEU A 173 53.26 -55.51 -35.14
CA LEU A 173 53.52 -54.19 -34.55
C LEU A 173 53.01 -53.05 -35.44
N LYS A 174 53.00 -53.23 -36.76
CA LYS A 174 52.53 -52.20 -37.69
C LYS A 174 51.01 -52.05 -37.62
N GLU A 175 50.29 -53.17 -37.58
CA GLU A 175 48.84 -53.20 -37.36
C GLU A 175 48.47 -52.61 -36.00
N LYS A 176 49.16 -52.97 -34.91
CA LYS A 176 48.96 -52.36 -33.58
C LYS A 176 49.10 -50.85 -33.60
N SER A 177 50.16 -50.34 -34.24
CA SER A 177 50.39 -48.90 -34.36
C SER A 177 49.25 -48.20 -35.12
N SER A 178 48.79 -48.80 -36.24
CA SER A 178 47.66 -48.26 -37.01
C SER A 178 46.36 -48.21 -36.20
N LYS A 179 46.04 -49.29 -35.47
CA LYS A 179 44.84 -49.36 -34.61
C LYS A 179 44.89 -48.36 -33.46
N LEU A 180 46.07 -48.10 -32.88
CA LEU A 180 46.24 -47.05 -31.87
C LEU A 180 45.99 -45.64 -32.42
N ILE A 181 46.39 -45.35 -33.66
CA ILE A 181 46.12 -44.06 -34.31
C ILE A 181 44.61 -43.87 -34.54
N GLU A 182 43.95 -44.91 -35.04
CA GLU A 182 42.49 -44.92 -35.27
C GLU A 182 41.73 -44.75 -33.95
N LEU A 183 42.10 -45.52 -32.92
CA LEU A 183 41.54 -45.42 -31.58
C LEU A 183 41.73 -44.01 -31.00
N ASN A 184 42.94 -43.44 -31.06
CA ASN A 184 43.20 -42.10 -30.53
C ASN A 184 42.35 -41.02 -31.21
N LYS A 185 42.09 -41.15 -32.52
CA LYS A 185 41.23 -40.23 -33.28
C LYS A 185 39.77 -40.32 -32.80
N GLU A 186 39.24 -41.54 -32.62
CA GLU A 186 37.88 -41.75 -32.10
C GLU A 186 37.75 -41.24 -30.66
N LEU A 187 38.73 -41.57 -29.81
CA LEU A 187 38.76 -41.17 -28.41
C LEU A 187 38.77 -39.65 -28.25
N LYS A 188 39.56 -38.92 -29.05
CA LYS A 188 39.61 -37.46 -28.97
C LYS A 188 38.23 -36.81 -29.17
N ASN A 189 37.54 -37.18 -30.26
CA ASN A 189 36.22 -36.63 -30.58
C ASN A 189 35.18 -37.01 -29.51
N PHE A 190 35.22 -38.26 -29.04
CA PHE A 190 34.29 -38.73 -28.02
C PHE A 190 34.54 -38.02 -26.67
N ASN A 191 35.81 -37.81 -26.31
CA ASN A 191 36.20 -37.13 -25.08
C ASN A 191 35.74 -35.66 -25.06
N GLU A 192 35.85 -34.95 -26.19
CA GLU A 192 35.34 -33.57 -26.33
C GLU A 192 33.82 -33.52 -26.10
N GLN A 193 33.07 -34.48 -26.65
CA GLN A 193 31.62 -34.55 -26.49
C GLN A 193 31.19 -34.89 -25.04
N ILE A 194 31.91 -35.77 -24.35
CA ILE A 194 31.67 -36.05 -22.92
C ILE A 194 31.90 -34.79 -22.09
N ASN A 195 32.99 -34.05 -22.35
CA ASN A 195 33.28 -32.81 -21.64
C ASN A 195 32.17 -31.76 -21.84
N THR A 196 31.64 -31.64 -23.06
CA THR A 196 30.49 -30.73 -23.33
C THR A 196 29.25 -31.09 -22.52
N GLU A 197 28.93 -32.38 -22.37
CA GLU A 197 27.78 -32.79 -21.52
C GLU A 197 28.05 -32.50 -20.04
N LYS A 198 29.28 -32.73 -19.56
CA LYS A 198 29.66 -32.39 -18.18
C LYS A 198 29.57 -30.88 -17.91
N GLU A 199 29.98 -30.04 -18.86
CA GLU A 199 29.87 -28.58 -18.72
C GLU A 199 28.41 -28.13 -18.61
N LYS A 200 27.50 -28.74 -19.37
CA LYS A 200 26.06 -28.47 -19.25
C LYS A 200 25.52 -28.85 -17.87
N VAL A 201 25.91 -30.02 -17.35
CA VAL A 201 25.51 -30.45 -15.99
C VAL A 201 25.96 -29.44 -14.94
N ASN A 202 27.25 -29.09 -14.94
CA ASN A 202 27.84 -28.16 -13.97
C ASN A 202 27.18 -26.78 -14.03
N LYS A 203 26.90 -26.27 -15.25
CA LYS A 203 26.21 -25.00 -15.45
C LYS A 203 24.80 -25.02 -14.87
N GLU A 204 24.00 -26.03 -15.22
CA GLU A 204 22.61 -26.12 -14.78
C GLU A 204 22.51 -26.26 -13.26
N ILE A 205 23.37 -27.10 -12.65
CA ILE A 205 23.44 -27.24 -11.19
C ILE A 205 23.80 -25.91 -10.52
N SER A 206 24.79 -25.19 -11.05
CA SER A 206 25.19 -23.88 -10.49
C SER A 206 24.06 -22.85 -10.55
N GLU A 207 23.27 -22.84 -11.63
CA GLU A 207 22.09 -21.97 -11.75
C GLU A 207 20.99 -22.35 -10.75
N ILE A 208 20.75 -23.65 -10.55
CA ILE A 208 19.78 -24.15 -9.56
C ILE A 208 20.20 -23.77 -8.13
N GLU A 209 21.48 -23.93 -7.78
CA GLU A 209 22.00 -23.55 -6.46
C GLU A 209 21.89 -22.05 -6.21
N ALA A 210 22.18 -21.21 -7.21
CA ALA A 210 22.01 -19.76 -7.11
C ALA A 210 20.54 -19.36 -6.90
N GLU A 211 19.62 -19.99 -7.62
CA GLU A 211 18.18 -19.72 -7.46
C GLU A 211 17.60 -20.29 -6.15
N ARG A 212 18.24 -21.27 -5.50
CA ARG A 212 17.84 -21.75 -4.17
C ARG A 212 17.85 -20.62 -3.12
N SER A 213 18.72 -19.62 -3.27
CA SER A 213 18.73 -18.43 -2.42
C SER A 213 17.41 -17.66 -2.48
N ILE A 214 16.77 -17.59 -3.67
CA ILE A 214 15.48 -16.94 -3.88
C ILE A 214 14.37 -17.69 -3.13
N MET A 215 14.47 -19.01 -2.98
CA MET A 215 13.52 -19.80 -2.20
C MET A 215 13.54 -19.41 -0.72
N ILE A 216 14.73 -19.23 -0.15
CA ILE A 216 14.92 -18.80 1.24
C ILE A 216 14.37 -17.39 1.45
N GLU A 217 14.64 -16.48 0.50
CA GLU A 217 14.10 -15.12 0.52
C GLU A 217 12.56 -15.12 0.50
N ASN A 218 11.94 -15.95 -0.34
CA ASN A 218 10.49 -16.07 -0.39
C ASN A 218 9.88 -16.56 0.93
N ILE A 219 10.50 -17.55 1.57
CA ILE A 219 10.02 -18.08 2.86
C ILE A 219 10.17 -17.02 3.95
N SER A 220 11.29 -16.30 3.96
CA SER A 220 11.45 -15.14 4.84
C SER A 220 10.31 -14.15 4.65
N GLY A 221 9.95 -13.82 3.40
CA GLY A 221 8.83 -12.95 3.09
C GLY A 221 7.47 -13.49 3.54
N ASP A 222 7.23 -14.79 3.44
CA ASP A 222 5.98 -15.41 3.92
C ASP A 222 5.90 -15.44 5.45
N LEU A 223 7.03 -15.64 6.13
CA LEU A 223 7.13 -15.52 7.60
C LEU A 223 6.93 -14.07 8.05
N ASP A 224 7.50 -13.10 7.35
CA ASP A 224 7.30 -11.67 7.65
C ASP A 224 5.83 -11.27 7.49
N LYS A 225 5.14 -11.76 6.45
CA LYS A 225 3.68 -11.57 6.28
C LYS A 225 2.91 -12.21 7.44
N LEU A 226 3.27 -13.43 7.84
CA LEU A 226 2.62 -14.12 8.95
C LEU A 226 2.78 -13.33 10.26
N GLU A 227 3.99 -12.85 10.53
CA GLU A 227 4.29 -12.03 11.71
C GLU A 227 3.52 -10.71 11.70
N LYS A 228 3.43 -10.03 10.55
CA LYS A 228 2.60 -8.84 10.39
C LYS A 228 1.13 -9.15 10.71
N ILE A 229 0.58 -10.24 10.17
CA ILE A 229 -0.81 -10.64 10.44
C ILE A 229 -1.00 -10.96 11.93
N ILE A 230 -0.08 -11.70 12.55
CA ILE A 230 -0.12 -12.00 14.00
C ILE A 230 -0.13 -10.70 14.81
N SER A 231 0.79 -9.78 14.52
CA SER A 231 0.89 -8.49 15.19
C SER A 231 -0.38 -7.66 15.05
N LEU A 232 -1.01 -7.66 13.87
CA LEU A 232 -2.28 -6.97 13.63
C LEU A 232 -3.46 -7.59 14.40
N ASN A 233 -3.45 -8.91 14.62
CA ASN A 233 -4.50 -9.60 15.40
C ASN A 233 -4.33 -9.43 16.92
N ASP A 234 -3.19 -8.90 17.38
CA ASP A 234 -2.99 -8.55 18.78
C ASP A 234 -4.00 -7.48 19.22
N VAL A 235 -4.62 -7.69 20.38
CA VAL A 235 -5.62 -6.80 20.97
C VAL A 235 -5.12 -5.36 21.05
N GLU A 236 -3.83 -5.16 21.34
CA GLU A 236 -3.22 -3.82 21.45
C GLU A 236 -3.16 -3.09 20.09
N ASN A 237 -3.10 -3.84 18.99
CA ASN A 237 -2.87 -3.30 17.64
C ASN A 237 -4.09 -3.35 16.72
N LEU A 238 -5.24 -3.87 17.18
CA LEU A 238 -6.42 -4.08 16.32
C LEU A 238 -6.89 -2.82 15.58
N ASN A 239 -6.77 -1.64 16.21
CA ASN A 239 -7.09 -0.36 15.58
C ASN A 239 -6.30 -0.10 14.28
N SER A 240 -5.19 -0.81 14.05
CA SER A 240 -4.41 -0.72 12.81
C SER A 240 -5.20 -1.20 11.58
N TYR A 241 -6.13 -2.16 11.72
CA TYR A 241 -7.01 -2.60 10.62
C TYR A 241 -7.84 -1.45 10.06
N ILE A 242 -8.22 -0.47 10.89
CA ILE A 242 -8.96 0.72 10.47
C ILE A 242 -8.18 1.47 9.38
N PHE A 243 -6.89 1.69 9.59
CA PHE A 243 -6.06 2.49 8.70
C PHE A 243 -5.57 1.71 7.49
N LEU A 244 -5.33 0.40 7.66
CA LEU A 244 -5.00 -0.49 6.55
C LEU A 244 -6.13 -0.63 5.54
N GLU A 245 -7.37 -0.82 6.01
CA GLU A 245 -8.51 -1.09 5.13
C GLU A 245 -9.21 0.20 4.70
N ARG A 246 -9.30 1.19 5.60
CA ARG A 246 -10.12 2.40 5.42
C ARG A 246 -9.36 3.72 5.50
N GLY A 247 -8.04 3.71 5.72
CA GLY A 247 -7.24 4.91 5.96
C GLY A 247 -7.38 5.97 4.86
N ARG A 248 -7.38 5.56 3.58
CA ARG A 248 -7.56 6.48 2.44
C ARG A 248 -8.93 7.16 2.45
N GLU A 249 -9.99 6.41 2.73
CA GLU A 249 -11.37 6.93 2.79
C GLU A 249 -11.55 7.90 3.97
N ILE A 250 -11.00 7.55 5.12
CA ILE A 250 -10.96 8.40 6.32
C ILE A 250 -10.19 9.69 6.02
N GLY A 251 -9.00 9.59 5.41
CA GLY A 251 -8.19 10.75 5.03
C GLY A 251 -8.91 11.71 4.08
N ILE A 252 -9.58 11.18 3.05
CA ILE A 252 -10.33 12.01 2.09
C ILE A 252 -11.52 12.70 2.75
N SER A 253 -12.32 11.97 3.54
CA SER A 253 -13.51 12.51 4.20
C SER A 253 -13.17 13.60 5.22
N LEU A 254 -12.15 13.36 6.05
CA LEU A 254 -11.63 14.34 7.01
C LEU A 254 -11.06 15.58 6.31
N ASN A 255 -10.22 15.39 5.28
CA ASN A 255 -9.64 16.53 4.53
C ASN A 255 -10.73 17.44 3.96
N LYS A 256 -11.72 16.85 3.27
CA LYS A 256 -12.82 17.61 2.67
C LYS A 256 -13.60 18.38 3.74
N THR A 257 -13.98 17.72 4.83
CA THR A 257 -14.85 18.32 5.84
C THR A 257 -14.13 19.40 6.64
N LEU A 258 -12.90 19.14 7.09
CA LEU A 258 -12.11 20.12 7.86
C LEU A 258 -11.82 21.38 7.04
N LYS A 259 -11.46 21.24 5.75
CA LYS A 259 -11.22 22.39 4.85
C LYS A 259 -12.50 23.15 4.53
N ALA A 260 -13.64 22.47 4.37
CA ALA A 260 -14.94 23.12 4.22
C ALA A 260 -15.29 23.95 5.46
N VAL A 261 -15.11 23.41 6.67
CA VAL A 261 -15.32 24.15 7.92
C VAL A 261 -14.41 25.37 7.99
N LYS A 262 -13.12 25.22 7.66
CA LYS A 262 -12.17 26.34 7.65
C LYS A 262 -12.54 27.42 6.64
N PHE A 263 -13.01 27.03 5.46
CA PHE A 263 -13.48 27.96 4.43
C PHE A 263 -14.68 28.77 4.92
N ILE A 264 -15.69 28.12 5.51
CA ILE A 264 -16.87 28.80 6.07
C ILE A 264 -16.48 29.72 7.22
N LYS A 265 -15.58 29.28 8.11
CA LYS A 265 -15.01 30.12 9.18
C LYS A 265 -14.30 31.35 8.63
N LYS A 266 -13.50 31.21 7.57
CA LYS A 266 -12.82 32.32 6.88
C LYS A 266 -13.83 33.35 6.37
N ILE A 267 -14.92 32.93 5.72
CA ILE A 267 -15.95 33.85 5.23
C ILE A 267 -16.64 34.56 6.41
N ARG A 268 -17.07 33.81 7.42
CA ARG A 268 -17.79 34.35 8.58
C ARG A 268 -16.95 35.39 9.33
N ASP A 269 -15.72 35.03 9.65
CA ASP A 269 -14.87 35.82 10.54
C ASP A 269 -14.26 37.02 9.81
N ASN A 270 -13.89 36.85 8.53
CA ASN A 270 -13.13 37.87 7.80
C ASN A 270 -13.96 38.73 6.83
N SER A 271 -15.18 38.37 6.45
CA SER A 271 -15.94 39.17 5.47
C SER A 271 -16.31 40.56 5.94
N GLY A 272 -16.39 40.78 7.26
CA GLY A 272 -16.96 42.00 7.82
C GLY A 272 -18.50 42.03 7.78
N LEU A 273 -19.14 41.17 6.98
CA LEU A 273 -20.59 41.11 6.80
C LEU A 273 -21.27 40.22 7.87
N SER A 274 -22.54 40.50 8.13
CA SER A 274 -23.41 39.60 8.92
C SER A 274 -24.10 38.64 7.96
N ILE A 275 -23.78 37.36 8.04
CA ILE A 275 -24.27 36.31 7.15
C ILE A 275 -24.97 35.26 8.00
N SER A 276 -26.23 34.95 7.72
CA SER A 276 -26.99 33.95 8.48
C SER A 276 -26.79 32.53 7.94
N SER A 277 -26.69 32.37 6.61
CA SER A 277 -26.46 31.06 5.96
C SER A 277 -25.63 31.17 4.68
N ILE A 278 -24.89 30.11 4.36
CA ILE A 278 -24.06 29.99 3.15
C ILE A 278 -24.31 28.64 2.50
N SER A 279 -24.45 28.62 1.18
CA SER A 279 -24.35 27.43 0.34
C SER A 279 -23.22 27.59 -0.68
N VAL A 280 -22.46 26.53 -0.93
CA VAL A 280 -21.36 26.52 -1.89
C VAL A 280 -21.56 25.38 -2.87
N ASN A 281 -21.27 25.63 -4.15
CA ASN A 281 -21.29 24.65 -5.24
C ASN A 281 -22.57 23.81 -5.24
N ASN A 282 -23.71 24.48 -5.42
CA ASN A 282 -25.03 23.83 -5.54
C ASN A 282 -25.38 22.94 -4.32
N GLY A 283 -24.96 23.32 -3.12
CA GLY A 283 -25.30 22.59 -1.89
C GLY A 283 -24.30 21.52 -1.47
N GLU A 284 -23.13 21.43 -2.12
CA GLU A 284 -22.03 20.60 -1.63
C GLU A 284 -21.62 20.97 -0.21
N ILE A 285 -21.62 22.26 0.12
CA ILE A 285 -21.41 22.78 1.48
C ILE A 285 -22.61 23.65 1.82
N VAL A 286 -23.27 23.40 2.94
CA VAL A 286 -24.41 24.20 3.42
C VAL A 286 -24.22 24.48 4.90
N PHE A 287 -24.20 25.74 5.29
CA PHE A 287 -24.08 26.17 6.68
C PHE A 287 -25.13 27.23 7.03
N SER A 288 -25.60 27.22 8.27
CA SER A 288 -26.59 28.15 8.82
C SER A 288 -26.20 28.53 10.25
N GLY A 289 -26.83 29.58 10.80
CA GLY A 289 -26.52 30.07 12.14
C GLY A 289 -25.15 30.76 12.23
N LEU A 290 -24.68 31.34 11.12
CA LEU A 290 -23.36 31.97 10.98
C LEU A 290 -23.29 33.42 11.51
N GLU A 291 -24.30 33.86 12.25
CA GLU A 291 -24.38 35.22 12.77
C GLU A 291 -23.22 35.52 13.74
N LYS A 292 -22.52 36.62 13.51
CA LYS A 292 -21.39 37.04 14.35
C LYS A 292 -21.77 37.10 15.83
N GLY A 293 -20.92 36.52 16.68
CA GLY A 293 -21.08 36.53 18.14
C GLY A 293 -22.02 35.45 18.70
N LYS A 294 -22.61 34.59 17.86
CA LYS A 294 -23.40 33.43 18.29
C LYS A 294 -22.70 32.13 17.91
N LYS A 295 -22.53 31.21 18.87
CA LYS A 295 -22.04 29.85 18.61
C LYS A 295 -23.20 28.92 18.27
N THR A 296 -23.79 29.14 17.10
CA THR A 296 -24.99 28.39 16.65
C THR A 296 -24.80 27.77 15.27
N SER A 297 -23.57 27.80 14.74
CA SER A 297 -23.31 27.35 13.38
C SER A 297 -23.59 25.85 13.24
N LYS A 298 -24.38 25.50 12.23
CA LYS A 298 -24.62 24.10 11.84
C LYS A 298 -24.49 23.98 10.33
N GLY A 299 -23.95 22.86 9.86
CA GLY A 299 -23.79 22.64 8.44
C GLY A 299 -23.71 21.19 8.03
N GLN A 300 -23.71 21.00 6.71
CA GLN A 300 -23.54 19.72 6.04
C GLN A 300 -22.51 19.87 4.93
N VAL A 301 -21.63 18.88 4.79
CA VAL A 301 -20.63 18.78 3.72
C VAL A 301 -20.85 17.47 2.98
N THR A 302 -21.07 17.55 1.68
CA THR A 302 -21.23 16.39 0.80
C THR A 302 -19.85 15.82 0.45
N LEU A 303 -19.68 14.51 0.61
CA LEU A 303 -18.39 13.83 0.44
C LEU A 303 -18.30 13.03 -0.89
N GLY A 304 -19.44 12.72 -1.50
CA GLY A 304 -19.63 11.90 -2.69
C GLY A 304 -20.82 10.95 -2.50
N ASP A 305 -21.45 10.45 -3.58
CA ASP A 305 -22.51 9.43 -3.54
C ASP A 305 -23.66 9.69 -2.54
N ASN A 306 -24.09 10.95 -2.40
CA ASN A 306 -25.08 11.42 -1.42
C ASN A 306 -24.69 11.28 0.06
N ILE A 307 -23.45 10.92 0.36
CA ILE A 307 -22.93 10.83 1.72
C ILE A 307 -22.57 12.23 2.23
N LYS A 308 -22.98 12.51 3.47
CA LYS A 308 -22.80 13.82 4.11
C LYS A 308 -22.11 13.68 5.46
N ALA A 309 -21.28 14.66 5.78
CA ALA A 309 -20.83 14.92 7.13
C ALA A 309 -21.66 16.06 7.73
N ASP A 310 -22.17 15.86 8.94
CA ASP A 310 -22.85 16.88 9.72
C ASP A 310 -21.84 17.64 10.57
N VAL A 311 -22.01 18.96 10.68
CA VAL A 311 -21.13 19.85 11.44
C VAL A 311 -21.95 20.69 12.41
N THR A 312 -21.53 20.75 13.67
CA THR A 312 -22.12 21.62 14.69
C THR A 312 -21.03 22.36 15.45
N GLU A 313 -21.16 23.68 15.56
CA GLU A 313 -20.28 24.51 16.39
C GLU A 313 -20.63 24.35 17.87
N THR A 314 -19.61 24.19 18.70
CA THR A 314 -19.68 24.05 20.14
C THR A 314 -18.72 25.03 20.82
N ASP A 315 -18.67 25.00 22.15
CA ASP A 315 -17.73 25.85 22.87
C ASP A 315 -16.26 25.53 22.62
N LYS A 316 -15.96 24.29 22.23
CA LYS A 316 -14.61 23.77 22.04
C LYS A 316 -14.14 23.80 20.58
N GLY A 317 -15.02 24.13 19.62
CA GLY A 317 -14.71 24.10 18.19
C GLY A 317 -15.89 23.60 17.37
N TYR A 318 -15.61 22.84 16.32
CA TYR A 318 -16.62 22.22 15.47
C TYR A 318 -16.63 20.71 15.68
N GLU A 319 -17.77 20.17 16.07
CA GLU A 319 -18.02 18.73 16.06
C GLU A 319 -18.49 18.32 14.67
N ILE A 320 -17.81 17.36 14.08
CA ILE A 320 -18.05 16.79 12.78
C ILE A 320 -18.44 15.34 12.99
N SER A 321 -19.53 14.91 12.38
CA SER A 321 -19.99 13.52 12.42
C SER A 321 -20.20 13.00 11.01
N TYR A 322 -19.65 11.82 10.74
CA TYR A 322 -19.75 11.15 9.47
C TYR A 322 -20.01 9.67 9.71
N ASN A 323 -20.97 9.11 8.98
CA ASN A 323 -21.29 7.69 9.04
C ASN A 323 -21.45 7.17 7.61
N LYS A 324 -20.77 6.09 7.28
CA LYS A 324 -20.90 5.41 5.99
C LYS A 324 -20.57 3.93 6.14
N ASP A 325 -21.48 3.08 5.69
CA ASP A 325 -21.34 1.63 5.66
C ASP A 325 -20.91 1.04 7.02
N ASP A 326 -19.64 0.70 7.16
CA ASP A 326 -19.01 0.09 8.33
C ASP A 326 -18.09 1.06 9.09
N ILE A 327 -18.07 2.36 8.75
CA ILE A 327 -17.24 3.38 9.39
C ILE A 327 -18.12 4.48 10.01
N ALA A 328 -17.79 4.86 11.24
CA ALA A 328 -18.25 6.09 11.87
C ALA A 328 -17.06 6.96 12.29
N LEU A 329 -17.16 8.27 12.06
CA LEU A 329 -16.19 9.28 12.47
C LEU A 329 -16.88 10.32 13.33
N LYS A 330 -16.26 10.64 14.46
CA LYS A 330 -16.60 11.80 15.27
C LYS A 330 -15.36 12.63 15.51
N THR A 331 -15.31 13.82 14.93
CA THR A 331 -14.13 14.69 14.96
C THR A 331 -14.45 16.01 15.64
N LEU A 332 -13.64 16.42 16.60
CA LEU A 332 -13.61 17.76 17.15
C LEU A 332 -12.48 18.55 16.48
N PHE A 333 -12.84 19.64 15.80
CA PHE A 333 -11.91 20.57 15.18
C PHE A 333 -11.90 21.92 15.92
N GLY A 334 -10.87 22.13 16.73
CA GLY A 334 -10.70 23.31 17.59
C GLY A 334 -9.26 23.83 17.54
N GLU A 335 -8.60 23.93 18.69
CA GLU A 335 -7.16 24.23 18.76
C GLU A 335 -6.33 23.08 18.16
N GLY A 336 -6.77 21.84 18.37
CA GLY A 336 -6.27 20.64 17.72
C GLY A 336 -7.35 19.92 16.91
N ILE A 337 -6.99 18.73 16.44
CA ILE A 337 -7.92 17.80 15.81
C ILE A 337 -7.97 16.53 16.65
N ILE A 338 -9.13 16.20 17.19
CA ILE A 338 -9.37 14.93 17.90
C ILE A 338 -10.42 14.17 17.11
N SER A 339 -10.12 12.95 16.66
CA SER A 339 -11.05 12.14 15.87
C SER A 339 -11.18 10.74 16.46
N THR A 340 -12.38 10.37 16.87
CA THR A 340 -12.74 8.98 17.12
C THR A 340 -13.17 8.34 15.81
N VAL A 341 -12.55 7.21 15.48
CA VAL A 341 -12.86 6.38 14.32
C VAL A 341 -13.37 5.04 14.82
N GLU A 342 -14.57 4.67 14.42
CA GLU A 342 -15.14 3.35 14.66
C GLU A 342 -15.26 2.61 13.33
N TYR A 343 -14.87 1.34 13.33
CA TYR A 343 -14.88 0.49 12.16
C TYR A 343 -15.43 -0.90 12.50
N SER A 344 -16.47 -1.33 11.80
CA SER A 344 -17.04 -2.67 11.95
C SER A 344 -16.29 -3.65 11.07
N LYS A 345 -15.21 -4.22 11.62
CA LYS A 345 -14.36 -5.20 10.95
C LYS A 345 -15.07 -6.55 10.91
N LYS A 346 -15.41 -7.00 9.70
CA LYS A 346 -15.87 -8.37 9.45
C LYS A 346 -14.70 -9.32 9.32
N ASP A 347 -14.96 -10.59 9.62
CA ASP A 347 -14.07 -11.72 9.38
C ASP A 347 -12.73 -11.68 10.15
N LEU A 348 -12.65 -10.85 11.19
CA LEU A 348 -11.54 -10.91 12.15
C LEU A 348 -11.66 -12.14 13.05
N LEU A 349 -12.89 -12.47 13.45
CA LEU A 349 -13.25 -13.73 14.09
C LEU A 349 -14.34 -14.39 13.23
N GLU A 350 -14.30 -15.72 13.12
CA GLU A 350 -15.22 -16.46 12.26
C GLU A 350 -16.69 -16.19 12.63
N GLY A 351 -17.49 -15.78 11.63
CA GLY A 351 -18.92 -15.49 11.79
C GLY A 351 -19.25 -14.26 12.64
N LYS A 352 -18.28 -13.40 12.99
CA LYS A 352 -18.50 -12.24 13.85
C LYS A 352 -17.83 -10.97 13.34
N ALA A 353 -18.56 -9.86 13.40
CA ALA A 353 -18.00 -8.52 13.23
C ALA A 353 -17.53 -7.96 14.59
N LEU A 354 -16.37 -7.31 14.60
CA LEU A 354 -15.81 -6.61 15.76
C LEU A 354 -15.78 -5.11 15.48
N ASN A 355 -16.23 -4.31 16.46
CA ASN A 355 -16.17 -2.85 16.37
C ASN A 355 -14.81 -2.39 16.90
N LEU A 356 -13.94 -2.00 15.99
CA LEU A 356 -12.61 -1.49 16.27
C LEU A 356 -12.70 0.02 16.46
N ILE A 357 -12.03 0.56 17.48
CA ILE A 357 -12.10 1.98 17.82
C ILE A 357 -10.69 2.54 17.95
N SER A 358 -10.44 3.64 17.24
CA SER A 358 -9.23 4.46 17.34
C SER A 358 -9.58 5.87 17.78
N GLU A 359 -8.78 6.44 18.68
CA GLU A 359 -8.78 7.87 18.99
C GLU A 359 -7.50 8.50 18.43
N LEU A 360 -7.67 9.36 17.44
CA LEU A 360 -6.62 10.17 16.84
C LEU A 360 -6.57 11.53 17.52
N ILE A 361 -5.38 11.94 17.96
CA ILE A 361 -5.16 13.24 18.60
C ILE A 361 -4.02 13.95 17.87
N PHE A 362 -4.30 15.14 17.37
CA PHE A 362 -3.32 16.01 16.73
C PHE A 362 -3.32 17.40 17.36
N GLU A 363 -2.32 17.66 18.19
CA GLU A 363 -2.14 18.90 18.95
C GLU A 363 -0.67 19.26 18.97
N ASN A 364 -0.34 20.55 18.76
CA ASN A 364 1.05 21.04 18.81
C ASN A 364 2.02 20.23 17.93
N ASN A 365 1.58 19.83 16.74
CA ASN A 365 2.33 19.00 15.80
C ASN A 365 2.71 17.60 16.32
N ASN A 366 2.06 17.14 17.39
CA ASN A 366 2.18 15.79 17.93
C ASN A 366 0.94 14.98 17.52
N PHE A 367 1.18 13.83 16.91
CA PHE A 367 0.13 12.90 16.50
C PHE A 367 0.15 11.67 17.40
N LYS A 368 -1.01 11.30 17.96
CA LYS A 368 -1.20 10.05 18.70
C LYS A 368 -2.35 9.27 18.10
N ASN A 369 -2.16 7.97 17.94
CA ASN A 369 -3.20 7.01 17.58
C ASN A 369 -3.37 6.05 18.74
N LEU A 370 -4.48 6.17 19.47
CA LEU A 370 -4.76 5.37 20.65
C LEU A 370 -5.80 4.30 20.31
N ASN A 371 -5.48 3.04 20.58
CA ASN A 371 -6.47 1.97 20.51
C ASN A 371 -7.47 2.12 21.67
N LYS A 372 -8.76 2.22 21.33
CA LYS A 372 -9.88 2.28 22.28
C LYS A 372 -10.84 1.11 22.11
N THR A 373 -10.45 0.09 21.34
CA THR A 373 -11.25 -1.10 21.11
C THR A 373 -11.47 -1.82 22.44
N VAL A 374 -12.75 -2.04 22.78
CA VAL A 374 -13.13 -2.82 23.96
C VAL A 374 -13.69 -4.14 23.50
N LEU A 375 -13.01 -5.23 23.87
CA LEU A 375 -13.42 -6.59 23.56
C LEU A 375 -13.98 -7.29 24.79
N SER A 376 -14.93 -8.20 24.56
CA SER A 376 -15.35 -9.14 25.60
C SER A 376 -14.24 -10.16 25.90
N GLU A 377 -14.21 -10.72 27.11
CA GLU A 377 -13.23 -11.77 27.47
C GLU A 377 -13.31 -12.98 26.53
N LYS A 378 -14.52 -13.30 26.04
CA LYS A 378 -14.70 -14.35 25.02
C LYS A 378 -13.98 -14.00 23.71
N ASP A 379 -14.09 -12.76 23.24
CA ASP A 379 -13.48 -12.33 21.98
C ASP A 379 -11.96 -12.27 22.08
N LYS A 380 -11.44 -11.81 23.23
CA LYS A 380 -10.00 -11.85 23.52
C LYS A 380 -9.46 -13.29 23.45
N LYS A 381 -10.13 -14.23 24.11
CA LYS A 381 -9.74 -15.64 24.09
C LYS A 381 -9.76 -16.22 22.67
N MET A 382 -10.78 -15.90 21.87
CA MET A 382 -10.85 -16.36 20.47
C MET A 382 -9.72 -15.76 19.61
N LEU A 383 -9.32 -14.50 19.83
CA LEU A 383 -8.17 -13.91 19.16
C LEU A 383 -6.86 -14.57 19.59
N GLU A 384 -6.68 -14.84 20.89
CA GLU A 384 -5.52 -15.57 21.41
C GLU A 384 -5.41 -16.98 20.79
N GLU A 385 -6.51 -17.72 20.74
CA GLU A 385 -6.58 -19.05 20.10
C GLU A 385 -6.21 -18.94 18.61
N LYS A 386 -6.76 -17.95 17.89
CA LYS A 386 -6.42 -17.70 16.48
C LYS A 386 -4.93 -17.36 16.29
N ILE A 387 -4.37 -16.49 17.12
CA ILE A 387 -2.95 -16.12 17.09
C ILE A 387 -2.08 -17.35 17.35
N ASN A 388 -2.43 -18.16 18.34
CA ASN A 388 -1.68 -19.38 18.67
C ASN A 388 -1.74 -20.39 17.52
N GLY A 389 -2.90 -20.57 16.88
CA GLY A 389 -3.03 -21.38 15.66
C GLY A 389 -2.16 -20.87 14.50
N MET A 390 -2.10 -19.56 14.29
CA MET A 390 -1.18 -18.97 13.29
C MET A 390 0.30 -19.21 13.64
N LYS A 391 0.67 -19.09 14.93
CA LYS A 391 2.05 -19.31 15.40
C LYS A 391 2.48 -20.77 15.32
N SER A 392 1.58 -21.73 15.53
CA SER A 392 1.90 -23.15 15.50
C SER A 392 1.60 -23.77 14.13
N GLU A 393 0.33 -23.88 13.77
CA GLU A 393 -0.13 -24.62 12.59
C GLU A 393 0.37 -23.96 11.31
N ARG A 394 0.12 -22.66 11.14
CA ARG A 394 0.49 -21.98 9.88
C ARG A 394 2.00 -21.85 9.70
N TYR A 395 2.75 -21.59 10.77
CA TYR A 395 4.21 -21.62 10.74
C TYR A 395 4.73 -23.00 10.34
N ASN A 396 4.22 -24.07 10.97
CA ASN A 396 4.63 -25.44 10.67
C ASN A 396 4.26 -25.84 9.24
N GLU A 397 3.13 -25.38 8.69
CA GLU A 397 2.78 -25.58 7.29
C GLU A 397 3.80 -24.96 6.34
N ILE A 398 4.20 -23.70 6.57
CA ILE A 398 5.21 -23.01 5.75
C ILE A 398 6.55 -23.76 5.80
N MET A 399 6.98 -24.16 6.99
CA MET A 399 8.25 -24.88 7.15
C MET A 399 8.21 -26.29 6.56
N LYS A 400 7.10 -27.02 6.73
CA LYS A 400 6.93 -28.34 6.14
C LYS A 400 6.89 -28.26 4.61
N GLU A 401 6.19 -27.28 4.04
CA GLU A 401 6.19 -27.07 2.59
C GLU A 401 7.61 -26.81 2.07
N TYR A 402 8.40 -26.01 2.79
CA TYR A 402 9.82 -25.81 2.48
C TYR A 402 10.64 -27.11 2.57
N GLU A 403 10.52 -27.86 3.67
CA GLU A 403 11.26 -29.10 3.90
C GLU A 403 10.96 -30.16 2.83
N ASP A 404 9.67 -30.42 2.57
CA ASP A 404 9.23 -31.43 1.60
C ASP A 404 9.70 -31.06 0.18
N GLN A 405 9.60 -29.77 -0.19
CA GLN A 405 10.03 -29.29 -1.51
C GLN A 405 11.55 -29.28 -1.67
N THR A 406 12.28 -28.89 -0.63
CA THR A 406 13.76 -28.91 -0.62
C THR A 406 14.29 -30.32 -0.75
N LYS A 407 13.73 -31.26 0.02
CA LYS A 407 14.12 -32.67 -0.03
C LYS A 407 13.87 -33.29 -1.40
N SER A 408 12.75 -32.93 -2.04
CA SER A 408 12.47 -33.38 -3.41
C SER A 408 13.47 -32.84 -4.43
N LEU A 409 13.95 -31.60 -4.27
CA LEU A 409 14.98 -31.03 -5.14
C LEU A 409 16.36 -31.66 -4.89
N GLU A 410 16.73 -31.89 -3.64
CA GLU A 410 17.99 -32.54 -3.28
C GLU A 410 18.09 -33.93 -3.92
N GLY A 411 17.03 -34.74 -3.86
CA GLY A 411 17.01 -36.03 -4.54
C GLY A 411 17.21 -35.95 -6.06
N LEU A 412 16.58 -34.96 -6.71
CA LEU A 412 16.74 -34.74 -8.15
C LEU A 412 18.17 -34.27 -8.51
N ILE A 413 18.80 -33.46 -7.67
CA ILE A 413 20.19 -33.01 -7.86
C ILE A 413 21.16 -34.18 -7.66
N ASP A 414 20.94 -35.01 -6.65
CA ASP A 414 21.75 -36.22 -6.39
C ASP A 414 21.71 -37.19 -7.57
N ASP A 415 20.54 -37.39 -8.19
CA ASP A 415 20.39 -38.21 -9.38
C ASP A 415 21.22 -37.68 -10.57
N ILE A 416 21.28 -36.37 -10.75
CA ILE A 416 22.13 -35.73 -11.78
C ILE A 416 23.62 -35.92 -11.46
N TYR A 417 24.06 -35.75 -10.21
CA TYR A 417 25.44 -36.01 -9.82
C TYR A 417 25.84 -37.48 -10.05
N ALA A 418 24.94 -38.42 -9.79
CA ALA A 418 25.16 -39.83 -10.10
C ALA A 418 25.36 -40.05 -11.62
N LYS A 419 24.61 -39.34 -12.46
CA LYS A 419 24.78 -39.37 -13.93
C LYS A 419 26.07 -38.72 -14.40
N GLU A 420 26.50 -37.60 -13.80
CA GLU A 420 27.83 -37.03 -14.06
C GLU A 420 28.94 -38.04 -13.72
N GLY A 421 28.80 -38.76 -12.61
CA GLY A 421 29.71 -39.85 -12.25
C GLY A 421 29.74 -41.00 -13.27
N LYS A 422 28.64 -41.27 -13.98
CA LYS A 422 28.63 -42.21 -15.12
C LYS A 422 29.40 -41.68 -16.32
N LEU A 423 29.29 -40.38 -16.63
CA LEU A 423 30.08 -39.73 -17.68
C LEU A 423 31.58 -39.82 -17.38
N ASP A 424 31.98 -39.60 -16.13
CA ASP A 424 33.37 -39.76 -15.67
C ASP A 424 33.90 -41.19 -15.81
N LYS A 425 33.09 -42.17 -15.40
CA LYS A 425 33.44 -43.59 -15.57
C LYS A 425 33.59 -43.97 -17.03
N LEU A 426 32.70 -43.47 -17.90
CA LEU A 426 32.79 -43.70 -19.35
C LEU A 426 34.09 -43.10 -19.90
N GLN A 427 34.39 -41.85 -19.54
CA GLN A 427 35.60 -41.15 -19.98
C GLN A 427 36.88 -41.91 -19.61
N ARG A 428 36.99 -42.35 -18.35
CA ARG A 428 38.14 -43.14 -17.87
C ARG A 428 38.23 -44.50 -18.57
N GLY A 429 37.09 -45.17 -18.75
CA GLY A 429 37.03 -46.46 -19.43
C GLY A 429 37.39 -46.39 -20.91
N LEU A 430 37.01 -45.31 -21.60
CA LEU A 430 37.41 -45.04 -22.98
C LEU A 430 38.94 -44.91 -23.11
N LEU A 431 39.58 -44.17 -22.20
CA LEU A 431 41.04 -43.97 -22.19
C LEU A 431 41.85 -45.22 -21.78
N SER A 432 41.22 -46.21 -21.13
CA SER A 432 41.86 -47.47 -20.77
C SER A 432 41.90 -48.44 -21.95
N LEU A 433 43.10 -48.75 -22.45
CA LEU A 433 43.33 -49.69 -23.55
C LEU A 433 42.85 -51.12 -23.23
N ASN A 434 42.97 -51.56 -21.98
CA ASN A 434 42.69 -52.93 -21.57
C ASN A 434 41.25 -53.12 -21.04
N THR A 435 40.45 -52.04 -20.99
CA THR A 435 39.07 -52.09 -20.50
C THR A 435 38.12 -52.12 -21.67
N ILE A 436 37.38 -53.21 -21.82
CA ILE A 436 36.21 -53.31 -22.69
C ILE A 436 35.02 -52.72 -21.94
N LEU A 437 34.34 -51.76 -22.55
CA LEU A 437 33.21 -51.05 -21.94
C LEU A 437 31.93 -51.82 -22.15
N ASN A 438 31.12 -52.00 -21.10
CA ASN A 438 29.78 -52.54 -21.24
C ASN A 438 28.76 -51.40 -21.28
N ILE A 439 28.00 -51.30 -22.38
CA ILE A 439 27.04 -50.21 -22.57
C ILE A 439 25.92 -50.21 -21.53
N SER A 440 25.55 -51.39 -21.01
CA SER A 440 24.52 -51.53 -19.98
C SER A 440 24.89 -50.89 -18.64
N ASP A 441 26.17 -50.61 -18.41
CA ASP A 441 26.63 -49.99 -17.17
C ASP A 441 26.32 -48.49 -17.13
N TYR A 442 25.99 -47.91 -18.29
CA TYR A 442 25.75 -46.48 -18.47
C TYR A 442 24.28 -46.17 -18.80
N ILE A 443 23.62 -47.05 -19.53
CA ILE A 443 22.19 -46.93 -19.87
C ILE A 443 21.34 -47.51 -18.74
N SER A 444 20.44 -46.71 -18.17
CA SER A 444 19.44 -47.20 -17.23
C SER A 444 18.44 -48.10 -17.97
N GLY A 445 18.35 -49.37 -17.60
CA GLY A 445 17.31 -50.28 -18.10
C GLY A 445 15.94 -49.89 -17.55
N ASP A 446 14.93 -49.99 -18.39
CA ASP A 446 13.51 -49.84 -18.06
C ASP A 446 13.10 -50.92 -17.04
N THR A 447 13.36 -50.68 -15.77
CA THR A 447 12.78 -51.45 -14.66
C THR A 447 12.02 -50.50 -13.76
N ALA A 448 10.72 -50.41 -14.00
CA ALA A 448 9.75 -50.00 -13.00
C ALA A 448 9.92 -50.87 -11.75
N GLY A 449 10.53 -50.29 -10.72
CA GLY A 449 10.67 -50.86 -9.38
C GLY A 449 10.37 -49.78 -8.37
N THR A 450 9.14 -49.81 -7.85
CA THR A 450 8.62 -49.03 -6.71
C THR A 450 9.67 -48.60 -5.70
N SER A 451 9.81 -47.28 -5.51
CA SER A 451 10.43 -46.70 -4.33
C SER A 451 9.64 -47.12 -3.08
N THR A 452 10.11 -48.14 -2.37
CA THR A 452 9.70 -48.38 -0.99
C THR A 452 10.43 -47.40 -0.10
N VAL A 453 9.66 -46.47 0.44
CA VAL A 453 9.95 -45.68 1.64
C VAL A 453 10.52 -46.58 2.72
N ASN A 454 11.75 -46.30 3.17
CA ASN A 454 12.23 -46.79 4.46
C ASN A 454 12.30 -45.60 5.42
N THR A 455 11.25 -45.47 6.21
CA THR A 455 11.26 -44.76 7.49
C THR A 455 12.15 -45.54 8.44
N ASN A 456 13.27 -44.97 8.87
CA ASN A 456 13.87 -45.33 10.15
C ASN A 456 14.45 -44.07 10.81
N THR A 457 13.66 -43.61 11.77
CA THR A 457 14.01 -42.68 12.83
C THR A 457 15.04 -43.35 13.74
N GLU A 458 16.22 -42.78 13.90
CA GLU A 458 17.02 -42.97 15.12
C GLU A 458 17.69 -41.65 15.51
N VAL A 459 17.20 -41.12 16.63
CA VAL A 459 17.74 -40.00 17.38
C VAL A 459 19.00 -40.47 18.09
N LYS A 460 20.13 -39.81 17.83
CA LYS A 460 21.23 -39.72 18.81
C LYS A 460 21.74 -38.28 18.90
N SER A 461 21.42 -37.69 20.03
CA SER A 461 21.99 -36.49 20.62
C SER A 461 23.45 -36.70 20.99
N GLU A 462 24.31 -35.75 20.64
CA GLU A 462 25.54 -35.43 21.37
C GLU A 462 25.80 -33.91 21.27
N GLU A 463 25.74 -33.26 22.42
CA GLU A 463 26.24 -31.91 22.66
C GLU A 463 27.78 -31.92 22.60
N ASN A 464 28.40 -30.92 21.97
CA ASN A 464 29.30 -30.05 22.73
C ASN A 464 29.70 -28.74 22.03
N ASN A 465 29.83 -27.74 22.91
CA ASN A 465 30.16 -26.33 22.76
C ASN A 465 31.36 -25.93 21.89
N GLY A 466 31.19 -24.77 21.23
CA GLY A 466 32.03 -23.59 21.44
C GLY A 466 33.09 -23.30 20.38
N ASN A 467 32.98 -22.18 19.65
CA ASN A 467 33.56 -20.90 20.09
C ASN A 467 33.25 -19.77 19.07
N GLU A 468 33.01 -18.57 19.60
CA GLU A 468 32.87 -17.32 18.84
C GLU A 468 34.21 -16.86 18.23
N ASN A 469 34.17 -16.20 17.07
CA ASN A 469 34.92 -14.95 16.91
C ASN A 469 34.31 -14.02 15.84
N LYS A 470 34.16 -12.75 16.21
CA LYS A 470 33.71 -11.60 15.39
C LYS A 470 34.86 -11.06 14.54
N ASN A 471 34.64 -10.60 13.30
CA ASN A 471 34.59 -9.19 12.82
C ASN A 471 35.22 -9.21 11.39
N SER A 472 34.90 -8.43 10.35
CA SER A 472 34.12 -7.20 10.15
C SER A 472 33.78 -7.02 8.65
N ALA A 473 32.62 -6.40 8.39
CA ALA A 473 32.29 -5.38 7.38
C ALA A 473 32.60 -5.61 5.87
N SER A 474 31.53 -5.70 5.06
CA SER A 474 31.25 -4.75 3.98
C SER A 474 29.75 -4.70 3.70
N GLY A 475 29.24 -3.52 3.33
CA GLY A 475 27.82 -3.17 3.36
C GLY A 475 26.92 -3.97 2.42
N ASP A 476 25.76 -4.31 2.96
CA ASP A 476 24.54 -4.56 2.20
C ASP A 476 23.38 -4.00 3.03
N SER A 477 22.52 -3.21 2.38
CA SER A 477 21.30 -2.67 2.98
C SER A 477 20.36 -3.84 3.29
N THR A 478 20.35 -4.25 4.55
CA THR A 478 19.52 -5.36 5.05
C THR A 478 18.20 -4.83 5.62
N ALA A 479 17.19 -5.71 5.68
CA ALA A 479 15.82 -5.55 6.20
C ALA A 479 15.65 -4.81 7.55
N LYS A 480 16.74 -4.46 8.22
CA LYS A 480 16.79 -3.60 9.40
C LYS A 480 16.26 -2.19 9.12
N ASP A 481 16.46 -1.66 7.91
CA ASP A 481 15.98 -0.32 7.53
C ASP A 481 14.44 -0.23 7.42
N VAL A 482 13.76 -1.34 7.07
CA VAL A 482 12.29 -1.38 6.97
C VAL A 482 11.65 -1.41 8.37
N LYS A 483 12.27 -2.14 9.31
CA LYS A 483 11.86 -2.16 10.74
C LYS A 483 11.96 -0.78 11.40
N ASP A 484 12.98 0.00 11.03
CA ASP A 484 13.18 1.36 11.56
C ASP A 484 12.26 2.40 10.89
N GLN A 485 11.76 2.15 9.68
CA GLN A 485 10.70 2.95 9.07
C GLN A 485 9.33 2.70 9.69
N LEU A 486 9.00 1.45 10.04
CA LEU A 486 7.75 1.12 10.74
C LEU A 486 7.72 1.71 12.16
N LYS A 487 8.84 1.69 12.89
CA LYS A 487 8.92 2.34 14.22
C LYS A 487 8.66 3.85 14.20
N LYS A 488 8.92 4.54 13.08
CA LYS A 488 8.62 5.98 12.93
C LYS A 488 7.12 6.28 12.76
N ILE A 489 6.33 5.25 12.44
CA ILE A 489 4.88 5.36 12.25
C ILE A 489 4.14 4.98 13.53
N PHE A 490 4.69 4.04 14.32
CA PHE A 490 3.96 3.38 15.41
C PHE A 490 4.46 3.68 16.84
N ASN A 491 5.46 4.54 17.03
CA ASN A 491 5.90 5.04 18.34
C ASN A 491 5.96 6.57 18.41
#